data_AF-A0A971H9V5-F1
#
_entry.id   AF-A0A971H9V5-F1
#
_cell.length_a   1.000
_cell.length_b   1.000
_cell.length_c   1.000
_cell.angle_alpha   90.00
_cell.angle_beta   90.00
_cell.angle_gamma   90.00
#
_symmetry.space_group_name_H-M   'P 1'
#
loop_
_entity.id
_entity.type
_entity.pdbx_description
1 polymer ?
#
loop_
_entity_poly.entity_id
_entity_poly.type
_entity_poly.pdbx_seq_one_letter_code
_entity_poly.pdbx_strand_id
1 'polypeptide(L)'
;MEASYIIPFWFARSIEGLESVAVKHKCTIKQVASVKDIESSANAIVILGTTKNWIRETISSARRHTFRIILIGAVPSNYGEDISGTMYGSKSTIEAMVRYFYYHNRRRVALIDINPNSSNDVTKFESFLMTARQLNMNTSYTDVYFREVDSQNPTENFLLRMEMYDGVICSNDFSAAYIINYARDHNIKVPEQLFVAGLGDIMLCRYTCPSLTSATRSYYEAGKQVFDIWRTLNQNPNVESIVTTMRSTIKPRGSTAYLPVVEQHDEPGQNDFSSDFDGFVPSVTNGIDAIRAIHCCLAQCDSLDMLIITGVMKNDSNEKLAEDLAVAPGTINYRLKKLYKNAGVSTKSEFADLFRLHVSIDALMKDSSSLIDNS
;
A
#
# COMPACT_ATOMS: atom_id res chain seq x y z
N MET A 1 -17.11 -5.17 9.60
CA MET A 1 -15.65 -5.32 9.36
C MET A 1 -15.21 -6.67 9.87
N GLU A 2 -14.20 -7.27 9.25
CA GLU A 2 -13.55 -8.47 9.80
C GLU A 2 -13.03 -8.15 11.21
N ALA A 3 -13.30 -9.03 12.19
CA ALA A 3 -12.88 -8.84 13.57
C ALA A 3 -11.37 -9.05 13.68
N SER A 4 -10.61 -8.00 13.38
CA SER A 4 -9.16 -7.94 13.51
C SER A 4 -8.79 -7.05 14.70
N TYR A 5 -7.78 -7.45 15.47
CA TYR A 5 -7.24 -6.63 16.56
C TYR A 5 -6.55 -5.34 16.05
N ILE A 6 -6.29 -5.25 14.73
CA ILE A 6 -5.68 -4.11 14.04
C ILE A 6 -6.45 -3.85 12.74
N ILE A 7 -7.12 -2.70 12.64
CA ILE A 7 -7.73 -2.26 11.37
C ILE A 7 -6.59 -1.97 10.39
N PRO A 8 -6.51 -2.66 9.23
CA PRO A 8 -5.46 -2.38 8.25
C PRO A 8 -5.50 -0.91 7.82
N PHE A 9 -4.34 -0.26 7.62
CA PHE A 9 -4.26 1.16 7.23
C PHE A 9 -5.18 1.52 6.06
N TRP A 10 -5.29 0.64 5.08
CA TRP A 10 -6.14 0.86 3.91
C TRP A 10 -7.64 0.80 4.20
N PHE A 11 -8.09 0.08 5.23
CA PHE A 11 -9.48 0.16 5.71
C PHE A 11 -9.76 1.56 6.23
N ALA A 12 -8.91 2.06 7.14
CA ALA A 12 -9.07 3.39 7.75
C ALA A 12 -9.13 4.49 6.68
N ARG A 13 -8.20 4.48 5.72
CA ARG A 13 -8.20 5.45 4.61
C ARG A 13 -9.45 5.38 3.73
N SER A 14 -9.97 4.18 3.47
CA SER A 14 -11.19 4.01 2.69
C SER A 14 -12.42 4.50 3.46
N ILE A 15 -12.49 4.23 4.76
CA ILE A 15 -13.54 4.72 5.66
C ILE A 15 -13.52 6.24 5.73
N GLU A 16 -12.35 6.86 5.95
CA GLU A 16 -12.19 8.32 5.95
C GLU A 16 -12.69 8.95 4.63
N GLY A 17 -12.38 8.32 3.50
CA GLY A 17 -12.85 8.76 2.19
C GLY A 17 -14.37 8.74 2.09
N LEU A 18 -15.00 7.62 2.47
CA LEU A 18 -16.45 7.45 2.48
C LEU A 18 -17.14 8.44 3.43
N GLU A 19 -16.64 8.58 4.65
CA GLU A 19 -17.14 9.51 5.67
C GLU A 19 -17.05 10.97 5.20
N SER A 20 -15.95 11.35 4.54
CA SER A 20 -15.76 12.71 4.04
C SER A 20 -16.85 13.17 3.05
N VAL A 21 -17.45 12.24 2.30
CA VAL A 21 -18.52 12.51 1.34
C VAL A 21 -19.89 12.36 1.97
N ALA A 22 -20.08 11.34 2.83
CA ALA A 22 -21.34 11.12 3.52
C ALA A 22 -21.73 12.28 4.44
N VAL A 23 -20.76 12.86 5.16
CA VAL A 23 -20.98 14.06 6.00
C VAL A 23 -21.51 15.22 5.17
N LYS A 24 -20.95 15.46 3.98
CA LYS A 24 -21.41 16.52 3.07
C LYS A 24 -22.84 16.33 2.57
N HIS A 25 -23.29 15.08 2.50
CA HIS A 25 -24.63 14.70 2.02
C HIS A 25 -25.60 14.36 3.15
N LYS A 26 -25.22 14.57 4.42
CA LYS A 26 -26.02 14.24 5.62
C LYS A 26 -26.45 12.77 5.67
N CYS A 27 -25.62 11.88 5.17
CA CYS A 27 -25.82 10.44 5.25
C CYS A 27 -25.13 9.89 6.49
N THR A 28 -25.81 9.04 7.25
CA THR A 28 -25.25 8.36 8.41
C THR A 28 -24.53 7.09 7.98
N ILE A 29 -23.28 6.94 8.39
CA ILE A 29 -22.52 5.69 8.24
C ILE A 29 -22.47 5.03 9.61
N LYS A 30 -22.83 3.75 9.68
CA LYS A 30 -22.70 2.93 10.89
C LYS A 30 -21.77 1.77 10.63
N GLN A 31 -20.66 1.73 11.36
CA GLN A 31 -19.74 0.59 11.31
C GLN A 31 -20.28 -0.53 12.19
N VAL A 32 -20.36 -1.75 11.63
CA VAL A 32 -20.86 -2.94 12.34
C VAL A 32 -19.87 -4.10 12.22
N ALA A 33 -19.88 -4.99 13.22
CA ALA A 33 -19.07 -6.20 13.23
C ALA A 33 -19.75 -7.36 12.49
N SER A 34 -21.08 -7.43 12.54
CA SER A 34 -21.88 -8.47 11.88
C SER A 34 -22.99 -7.88 11.02
N VAL A 35 -23.38 -8.61 9.97
CA VAL A 35 -24.56 -8.29 9.14
C VAL A 35 -25.84 -8.26 9.99
N LYS A 36 -25.89 -9.02 11.09
CA LYS A 36 -27.03 -9.05 12.02
C LYS A 36 -27.24 -7.74 12.76
N ASP A 37 -26.20 -6.91 12.88
CA ASP A 37 -26.23 -5.65 13.62
C ASP A 37 -26.63 -4.46 12.72
N ILE A 38 -26.90 -4.72 11.44
CA ILE A 38 -27.33 -3.71 10.47
C ILE A 38 -28.77 -3.32 10.76
N GLU A 39 -29.03 -2.02 10.79
CA GLU A 39 -30.37 -1.49 10.99
C GLU A 39 -31.28 -1.82 9.80
N SER A 40 -32.55 -2.12 10.06
CA SER A 40 -33.52 -2.44 9.02
C SER A 40 -33.78 -1.31 8.03
N SER A 41 -33.43 -0.07 8.38
CA SER A 41 -33.50 1.11 7.53
C SER A 41 -32.37 1.21 6.50
N ALA A 42 -31.29 0.42 6.66
CA ALA A 42 -30.17 0.43 5.74
C ALA A 42 -30.57 -0.22 4.40
N ASN A 43 -30.21 0.42 3.29
CA ASN A 43 -30.45 -0.09 1.94
C ASN A 43 -29.18 -0.58 1.24
N ALA A 44 -28.02 -0.45 1.89
CA ALA A 44 -26.74 -0.89 1.36
C ALA A 44 -25.76 -1.30 2.45
N ILE A 45 -24.81 -2.14 2.08
CA ILE A 45 -23.71 -2.59 2.92
C ILE A 45 -22.40 -2.38 2.15
N VAL A 46 -21.43 -1.74 2.83
CA VAL A 46 -20.06 -1.63 2.35
C VAL A 46 -19.22 -2.67 3.07
N ILE A 47 -18.60 -3.57 2.31
CA ILE A 47 -17.78 -4.65 2.86
C ILE A 47 -16.30 -4.35 2.60
N LEU A 48 -15.55 -4.21 3.70
CA LEU A 48 -14.08 -4.17 3.71
C LEU A 48 -13.60 -5.48 4.35
N GLY A 49 -12.94 -6.34 3.57
CA GLY A 49 -12.49 -7.66 4.01
C GLY A 49 -11.11 -7.99 3.47
N THR A 50 -10.34 -8.77 4.22
CA THR A 50 -8.99 -9.20 3.80
C THR A 50 -8.98 -10.64 3.29
N THR A 51 -9.85 -11.49 3.83
CA THR A 51 -9.89 -12.91 3.48
C THR A 51 -11.09 -13.25 2.59
N LYS A 52 -10.85 -14.07 1.56
CA LYS A 52 -11.88 -14.42 0.59
C LYS A 52 -13.05 -15.18 1.23
N ASN A 53 -12.76 -16.09 2.16
CA ASN A 53 -13.78 -16.86 2.87
C ASN A 53 -14.69 -15.94 3.69
N TRP A 54 -14.12 -15.01 4.46
CA TRP A 54 -14.91 -14.05 5.24
C TRP A 54 -15.77 -13.15 4.35
N ILE A 55 -15.23 -12.70 3.21
CA ILE A 55 -16.00 -11.92 2.24
C ILE A 55 -17.16 -12.74 1.69
N ARG A 56 -16.95 -14.00 1.28
CA ARG A 56 -18.01 -14.89 0.77
C ARG A 56 -19.12 -15.11 1.81
N GLU A 57 -18.74 -15.37 3.06
CA GLU A 57 -19.69 -15.59 4.15
C GLU A 57 -20.51 -14.32 4.44
N THR A 58 -19.84 -13.16 4.47
CA THR A 58 -20.48 -11.86 4.70
C THR A 58 -21.46 -11.53 3.57
N ILE A 59 -21.05 -11.70 2.30
CA ILE A 59 -21.93 -11.53 1.13
C ILE A 59 -23.12 -12.48 1.20
N SER A 60 -22.90 -13.76 1.52
CA SER A 60 -23.99 -14.75 1.62
C SER A 60 -24.98 -14.42 2.74
N SER A 61 -24.54 -13.76 3.81
CA SER A 61 -25.43 -13.25 4.86
C SER A 61 -26.17 -11.99 4.41
N ALA A 62 -25.47 -11.08 3.74
CA ALA A 62 -26.04 -9.83 3.21
C ALA A 62 -27.12 -10.08 2.15
N ARG A 63 -26.92 -11.06 1.26
CA ARG A 63 -27.90 -11.47 0.22
C ARG A 63 -29.24 -11.98 0.76
N ARG A 64 -29.30 -12.40 2.04
CA ARG A 64 -30.57 -12.76 2.69
C ARG A 64 -31.45 -11.54 2.99
N HIS A 65 -30.90 -10.35 2.78
CA HIS A 65 -31.53 -9.05 2.94
C HIS A 65 -31.47 -8.32 1.59
N THR A 66 -32.31 -7.31 1.39
CA THR A 66 -32.37 -6.53 0.14
C THR A 66 -31.32 -5.41 0.11
N PHE A 67 -30.10 -5.68 0.56
CA PHE A 67 -29.02 -4.70 0.57
C PHE A 67 -28.35 -4.61 -0.80
N ARG A 68 -28.03 -3.39 -1.25
CA ARG A 68 -26.99 -3.20 -2.28
C ARG A 68 -25.62 -3.49 -1.66
N ILE A 69 -24.88 -4.42 -2.24
CA ILE A 69 -23.57 -4.85 -1.71
C ILE A 69 -22.45 -4.15 -2.48
N ILE A 70 -21.59 -3.43 -1.76
CA ILE A 70 -20.47 -2.68 -2.36
C ILE A 70 -19.16 -3.11 -1.69
N LEU A 71 -18.20 -3.59 -2.49
CA LEU A 71 -16.88 -4.03 -2.02
C LEU A 71 -15.81 -2.94 -2.16
N ILE A 72 -14.89 -2.90 -1.19
CA ILE A 72 -13.62 -2.19 -1.30
C ILE A 72 -12.47 -3.17 -1.07
N GLY A 73 -11.51 -3.21 -2.00
CA GLY A 73 -10.29 -3.99 -1.85
C GLY A 73 -10.39 -5.45 -2.31
N ALA A 74 -11.52 -5.85 -2.88
CA ALA A 74 -11.73 -7.15 -3.50
C ALA A 74 -12.35 -6.98 -4.89
N VAL A 75 -12.10 -7.92 -5.80
CA VAL A 75 -12.62 -7.89 -7.17
C VAL A 75 -14.09 -8.32 -7.16
N PRO A 76 -15.07 -7.45 -7.49
CA PRO A 76 -16.49 -7.77 -7.38
C PRO A 76 -16.95 -8.99 -8.19
N SER A 77 -16.43 -9.15 -9.42
CA SER A 77 -16.78 -10.24 -10.33
C SER A 77 -16.49 -11.63 -9.74
N ASN A 78 -15.55 -11.75 -8.80
CA ASN A 78 -15.26 -13.01 -8.10
C ASN A 78 -16.39 -13.46 -7.15
N TYR A 79 -17.39 -12.61 -6.91
CA TYR A 79 -18.43 -12.85 -5.91
C TYR A 79 -19.85 -12.82 -6.49
N GLY A 80 -20.06 -12.27 -7.68
CA GLY A 80 -21.35 -12.27 -8.39
C GLY A 80 -21.57 -10.99 -9.20
N GLU A 81 -22.48 -11.07 -10.18
CA GLU A 81 -22.87 -9.93 -11.03
C GLU A 81 -23.66 -8.85 -10.27
N ASP A 82 -24.26 -9.21 -9.13
CA ASP A 82 -24.98 -8.34 -8.18
C ASP A 82 -24.05 -7.51 -7.29
N ILE A 83 -22.74 -7.73 -7.38
CA ILE A 83 -21.77 -7.12 -6.48
C ILE A 83 -21.16 -5.87 -7.13
N SER A 84 -21.37 -4.73 -6.48
CA SER A 84 -20.73 -3.48 -6.85
C SER A 84 -19.39 -3.31 -6.14
N GLY A 85 -18.54 -2.39 -6.59
CA GLY A 85 -17.34 -2.08 -5.84
C GLY A 85 -16.30 -1.25 -6.55
N THR A 86 -15.21 -1.03 -5.84
CA THR A 86 -14.04 -0.31 -6.34
C THR A 86 -12.90 -1.28 -6.59
N MET A 87 -12.23 -1.13 -7.73
CA MET A 87 -11.08 -1.92 -8.13
C MET A 87 -9.83 -1.06 -8.23
N TYR A 88 -8.67 -1.67 -8.03
CA TYR A 88 -7.38 -1.03 -8.27
C TYR A 88 -6.93 -1.31 -9.71
N GLY A 89 -6.59 -0.26 -10.47
CA GLY A 89 -6.11 -0.38 -11.85
C GLY A 89 -4.66 -0.90 -11.92
N SER A 90 -4.44 -2.19 -11.64
CA SER A 90 -3.10 -2.79 -11.64
C SER A 90 -2.42 -2.74 -13.01
N LYS A 91 -3.18 -3.02 -14.07
CA LYS A 91 -2.73 -2.95 -15.48
C LYS A 91 -2.15 -1.57 -15.81
N SER A 92 -2.99 -0.54 -15.73
CA SER A 92 -2.60 0.84 -16.05
C SER A 92 -1.47 1.36 -15.15
N THR A 93 -1.42 0.91 -13.90
CA THR A 93 -0.33 1.29 -12.99
C THR A 93 1.01 0.70 -13.40
N ILE A 94 1.06 -0.58 -13.75
CA ILE A 94 2.30 -1.22 -14.22
C ILE A 94 2.72 -0.66 -15.58
N GLU A 95 1.77 -0.52 -16.50
CA GLU A 95 1.99 0.09 -17.81
C GLU A 95 2.62 1.49 -17.68
N ALA A 96 2.10 2.32 -16.77
CA ALA A 96 2.66 3.64 -16.48
C ALA A 96 4.05 3.57 -15.83
N MET A 97 4.28 2.62 -14.92
CA MET A 97 5.57 2.47 -14.24
C MET A 97 6.67 1.99 -15.19
N VAL A 98 6.37 1.02 -16.07
CA VAL A 98 7.31 0.54 -17.09
C VAL A 98 7.68 1.68 -18.05
N ARG A 99 6.68 2.41 -18.53
CA ARG A 99 6.91 3.61 -19.36
C ARG A 99 7.76 4.65 -18.62
N TYR A 100 7.48 4.91 -17.35
CA TYR A 100 8.27 5.82 -16.52
C TYR A 100 9.75 5.43 -16.47
N PHE A 101 10.05 4.15 -16.22
CA PHE A 101 11.42 3.63 -16.24
C PHE A 101 12.05 3.76 -17.63
N TYR A 102 11.28 3.45 -18.68
CA TYR A 102 11.72 3.58 -20.06
C TYR A 102 12.07 5.02 -20.45
N TYR A 103 11.26 6.02 -20.09
CA TYR A 103 11.58 7.42 -20.42
C TYR A 103 12.88 7.89 -19.78
N HIS A 104 13.20 7.37 -18.60
CA HIS A 104 14.41 7.73 -17.86
C HIS A 104 15.57 6.76 -18.13
N ASN A 105 15.60 6.18 -19.33
CA ASN A 105 16.68 5.34 -19.84
C ASN A 105 17.00 4.10 -19.00
N ARG A 106 16.01 3.58 -18.27
CA ARG A 106 16.10 2.26 -17.63
C ARG A 106 15.54 1.22 -18.60
N ARG A 107 16.34 0.22 -18.94
CA ARG A 107 16.03 -0.75 -20.01
C ARG A 107 16.07 -2.19 -19.52
N ARG A 108 16.86 -2.47 -18.48
CA ARG A 108 16.98 -3.79 -17.86
C ARG A 108 16.21 -3.75 -16.54
N VAL A 109 14.88 -3.92 -16.66
CA VAL A 109 13.96 -3.77 -15.54
C VAL A 109 13.48 -5.14 -15.08
N ALA A 110 13.50 -5.38 -13.76
CA ALA A 110 12.88 -6.54 -13.14
C ALA A 110 11.51 -6.21 -12.53
N LEU A 111 10.60 -7.18 -12.50
CA LEU A 111 9.36 -7.13 -11.72
C LEU A 111 9.43 -8.18 -10.61
N ILE A 112 9.25 -7.79 -9.35
CA ILE A 112 9.42 -8.71 -8.22
C ILE A 112 8.19 -8.81 -7.33
N ASP A 113 8.19 -9.87 -6.51
CA ASP A 113 7.17 -10.17 -5.51
C ASP A 113 5.78 -10.45 -6.12
N ILE A 114 5.75 -11.11 -7.27
CA ILE A 114 4.50 -11.48 -7.94
C ILE A 114 3.95 -12.76 -7.31
N ASN A 115 2.73 -12.70 -6.77
CA ASN A 115 2.03 -13.90 -6.34
C ASN A 115 1.27 -14.51 -7.54
N PRO A 116 1.67 -15.68 -8.06
CA PRO A 116 1.00 -16.30 -9.21
C PRO A 116 -0.46 -16.69 -8.90
N ASN A 117 -0.82 -16.82 -7.63
CA ASN A 117 -2.18 -17.15 -7.18
C ASN A 117 -3.03 -15.90 -6.91
N SER A 118 -2.58 -14.71 -7.32
CA SER A 118 -3.29 -13.44 -7.17
C SER A 118 -3.61 -12.89 -8.55
N SER A 119 -4.89 -12.85 -8.93
CA SER A 119 -5.32 -12.29 -10.23
C SER A 119 -4.79 -10.88 -10.45
N ASN A 120 -4.77 -10.06 -9.39
CA ASN A 120 -4.18 -8.73 -9.43
C ASN A 120 -2.69 -8.74 -9.79
N ASP A 121 -1.92 -9.70 -9.30
CA ASP A 121 -0.48 -9.81 -9.58
C ASP A 121 -0.20 -10.52 -10.92
N VAL A 122 -1.06 -11.45 -11.34
CA VAL A 122 -1.06 -11.98 -12.72
C VAL A 122 -1.25 -10.85 -13.72
N THR A 123 -2.24 -9.97 -13.51
CA THR A 123 -2.42 -8.77 -14.36
C THR A 123 -1.19 -7.88 -14.34
N LYS A 124 -0.50 -7.71 -13.20
CA LYS A 124 0.76 -6.94 -13.15
C LYS A 124 1.84 -7.57 -14.01
N PHE A 125 2.03 -8.88 -13.88
CA PHE A 125 2.99 -9.66 -14.64
C PHE A 125 2.74 -9.56 -16.15
N GLU A 126 1.51 -9.81 -16.59
CA GLU A 126 1.12 -9.74 -18.01
C GLU A 126 1.32 -8.33 -18.57
N SER A 127 0.88 -7.31 -17.82
CA SER A 127 1.01 -5.91 -18.22
C SER A 127 2.47 -5.48 -18.32
N PHE A 128 3.32 -5.97 -17.42
CA PHE A 128 4.76 -5.70 -17.43
C PHE A 128 5.40 -6.24 -18.70
N LEU A 129 5.21 -7.53 -19.01
CA LEU A 129 5.77 -8.13 -20.22
C LEU A 129 5.21 -7.51 -21.50
N MET A 130 3.90 -7.25 -21.54
CA MET A 130 3.25 -6.65 -22.70
C MET A 130 3.78 -5.24 -22.97
N THR A 131 3.88 -4.38 -21.95
CA THR A 131 4.39 -3.02 -22.10
C THR A 131 5.87 -3.03 -22.48
N ALA A 132 6.68 -3.88 -21.84
CA ALA A 132 8.09 -4.00 -22.15
C ALA A 132 8.31 -4.42 -23.61
N ARG A 133 7.50 -5.37 -24.11
CA ARG A 133 7.52 -5.78 -25.51
C ARG A 133 7.12 -4.64 -26.46
N GLN A 134 6.06 -3.88 -26.15
CA GLN A 134 5.63 -2.72 -26.95
C GLN A 134 6.71 -1.65 -27.04
N LEU A 135 7.49 -1.46 -25.97
CA LEU A 135 8.60 -0.51 -25.90
C LEU A 135 9.93 -1.04 -26.44
N ASN A 136 9.95 -2.26 -27.00
CA ASN A 136 11.14 -2.96 -27.47
C ASN A 136 12.24 -3.08 -26.38
N MET A 137 11.83 -3.27 -25.13
CA MET A 137 12.75 -3.58 -24.03
C MET A 137 13.18 -5.05 -24.10
N ASN A 138 14.43 -5.32 -23.76
CA ASN A 138 14.95 -6.68 -23.63
C ASN A 138 14.54 -7.27 -22.27
N THR A 139 13.24 -7.54 -22.12
CA THR A 139 12.62 -8.06 -20.90
C THR A 139 11.81 -9.30 -21.23
N SER A 140 11.91 -10.32 -20.39
CA SER A 140 11.28 -11.62 -20.57
C SER A 140 10.76 -12.20 -19.25
N TYR A 141 10.24 -13.42 -19.30
CA TYR A 141 9.76 -14.14 -18.11
C TYR A 141 10.84 -14.29 -17.02
N THR A 142 12.12 -14.39 -17.39
CA THR A 142 13.22 -14.56 -16.42
C THR A 142 13.51 -13.32 -15.59
N ASP A 143 12.96 -12.17 -15.99
CA ASP A 143 13.09 -10.89 -15.28
C ASP A 143 11.93 -10.67 -14.30
N VAL A 144 11.04 -11.67 -14.15
CA VAL A 144 9.91 -11.67 -13.22
C VAL A 144 10.16 -12.65 -12.08
N TYR A 145 10.12 -12.17 -10.85
CA TYR A 145 10.39 -12.95 -9.65
C TYR A 145 9.08 -13.26 -8.92
N PHE A 146 8.67 -14.52 -9.03
CA PHE A 146 7.43 -15.04 -8.44
C PHE A 146 7.66 -15.51 -7.00
N ARG A 147 6.67 -15.29 -6.14
CA ARG A 147 6.63 -15.88 -4.79
C ARG A 147 6.33 -17.37 -4.93
N GLU A 148 7.36 -18.20 -4.75
CA GLU A 148 7.18 -19.65 -4.66
C GLU A 148 6.70 -20.04 -3.26
N VAL A 149 5.99 -21.16 -3.16
CA VAL A 149 5.40 -21.66 -1.91
C VAL A 149 6.48 -22.17 -0.94
N ASP A 150 7.59 -22.69 -1.46
CA ASP A 150 8.61 -23.44 -0.69
C ASP A 150 10.06 -22.93 -0.87
N SER A 151 10.29 -21.82 -1.59
CA SER A 151 11.65 -21.35 -1.93
C SER A 151 12.09 -20.09 -1.16
N GLN A 152 13.40 -19.80 -1.21
CA GLN A 152 13.96 -18.53 -0.73
C GLN A 152 13.22 -17.34 -1.33
N ASN A 153 13.13 -16.25 -0.55
CA ASN A 153 12.26 -15.12 -0.85
C ASN A 153 12.51 -14.61 -2.29
N PRO A 154 11.48 -14.36 -3.12
CA PRO A 154 11.65 -13.82 -4.48
C PRO A 154 12.54 -12.57 -4.52
N THR A 155 12.49 -11.76 -3.46
CA THR A 155 13.38 -10.62 -3.30
C THR A 155 14.84 -11.08 -3.16
N GLU A 156 15.17 -12.07 -2.33
CA GLU A 156 16.54 -12.60 -2.17
C GLU A 156 17.11 -13.16 -3.48
N ASN A 157 16.29 -13.89 -4.26
CA ASN A 157 16.68 -14.36 -5.59
C ASN A 157 16.99 -13.21 -6.55
N PHE A 158 16.26 -12.09 -6.45
CA PHE A 158 16.57 -10.87 -7.18
C PHE A 158 17.88 -10.25 -6.70
N LEU A 159 18.13 -10.19 -5.38
CA LEU A 159 19.36 -9.62 -4.81
C LEU A 159 20.63 -10.30 -5.39
N LEU A 160 20.60 -11.63 -5.57
CA LEU A 160 21.71 -12.41 -6.17
C LEU A 160 22.06 -11.99 -7.61
N ARG A 161 21.15 -11.29 -8.28
CA ARG A 161 21.19 -10.94 -9.70
C ARG A 161 21.00 -9.44 -9.94
N MET A 162 20.97 -8.64 -8.87
CA MET A 162 20.55 -7.24 -8.91
C MET A 162 21.38 -6.41 -9.89
N GLU A 163 22.69 -6.65 -9.98
CA GLU A 163 23.60 -5.89 -10.84
C GLU A 163 23.31 -6.02 -12.35
N MET A 164 22.52 -7.02 -12.77
CA MET A 164 22.08 -7.15 -14.15
C MET A 164 21.02 -6.10 -14.54
N TYR A 165 20.36 -5.49 -13.55
CA TYR A 165 19.25 -4.59 -13.75
C TYR A 165 19.64 -3.14 -13.51
N ASP A 166 19.03 -2.23 -14.27
CA ASP A 166 19.08 -0.78 -14.03
C ASP A 166 17.76 -0.24 -13.44
N GLY A 167 16.78 -1.12 -13.26
CA GLY A 167 15.52 -0.82 -12.58
C GLY A 167 14.85 -2.04 -11.97
N VAL A 168 14.11 -1.84 -10.88
CA VAL A 168 13.23 -2.84 -10.29
C VAL A 168 11.90 -2.22 -9.88
N ILE A 169 10.82 -2.89 -10.27
CA ILE A 169 9.45 -2.59 -9.88
C ILE A 169 9.02 -3.69 -8.90
N CYS A 170 8.70 -3.31 -7.66
CA CYS A 170 8.22 -4.23 -6.64
C CYS A 170 6.70 -4.20 -6.57
N SER A 171 6.07 -5.37 -6.41
CA SER A 171 4.60 -5.48 -6.31
C SER A 171 3.99 -4.79 -5.07
N ASN A 172 4.85 -4.41 -4.11
CA ASN A 172 4.54 -3.75 -2.85
C ASN A 172 5.74 -2.88 -2.39
N ASP A 173 5.48 -1.91 -1.52
CA ASP A 173 6.50 -0.97 -1.02
C ASP A 173 7.49 -1.57 -0.02
N PHE A 174 7.13 -2.65 0.68
CA PHE A 174 7.99 -3.24 1.71
C PHE A 174 9.23 -3.86 1.07
N SER A 175 9.07 -4.60 -0.03
CA SER A 175 10.16 -5.23 -0.75
C SER A 175 11.05 -4.20 -1.45
N ALA A 176 10.45 -3.11 -1.95
CA ALA A 176 11.20 -1.98 -2.49
C ALA A 176 12.06 -1.29 -1.42
N ALA A 177 11.51 -1.05 -0.22
CA ALA A 177 12.25 -0.49 0.90
C ALA A 177 13.39 -1.43 1.35
N TYR A 178 13.15 -2.75 1.35
CA TYR A 178 14.17 -3.73 1.65
C TYR A 178 15.34 -3.69 0.63
N ILE A 179 15.03 -3.62 -0.67
CA ILE A 179 16.02 -3.48 -1.74
C ILE A 179 16.85 -2.20 -1.58
N ILE A 180 16.23 -1.07 -1.22
CA ILE A 180 16.97 0.18 -0.97
C ILE A 180 18.01 -0.01 0.13
N ASN A 181 17.64 -0.66 1.24
CA ASN A 181 18.56 -0.92 2.34
C ASN A 181 19.68 -1.89 1.91
N TYR A 182 19.33 -2.97 1.21
CA TYR A 182 20.32 -3.91 0.70
C TYR A 182 21.31 -3.25 -0.26
N ALA A 183 20.82 -2.44 -1.20
CA ALA A 183 21.63 -1.72 -2.17
C ALA A 183 22.64 -0.79 -1.47
N ARG A 184 22.20 -0.05 -0.44
CA ARG A 184 23.08 0.78 0.40
C ARG A 184 24.18 -0.07 1.04
N ASP A 185 23.83 -1.19 1.65
CA ASP A 185 24.77 -2.03 2.38
C ASP A 185 25.77 -2.75 1.45
N HIS A 186 25.44 -2.86 0.15
CA HIS A 186 26.28 -3.46 -0.89
C HIS A 186 26.87 -2.45 -1.89
N ASN A 187 26.85 -1.15 -1.55
CA ASN A 187 27.40 -0.06 -2.37
C ASN A 187 26.80 0.07 -3.79
N ILE A 188 25.57 -0.40 -4.00
CA ILE A 188 24.80 -0.19 -5.23
C ILE A 188 24.08 1.16 -5.10
N LYS A 189 24.41 2.10 -5.98
CA LYS A 189 23.89 3.47 -5.94
C LYS A 189 22.46 3.52 -6.47
N VAL A 190 21.53 3.87 -5.58
CA VAL A 190 20.15 4.24 -5.92
C VAL A 190 20.07 5.76 -5.82
N PRO A 191 19.69 6.50 -6.87
CA PRO A 191 19.09 6.04 -8.14
C PRO A 191 20.07 5.88 -9.32
N GLU A 192 21.36 6.13 -9.15
CA GLU A 192 22.31 6.27 -10.28
C GLU A 192 22.48 4.97 -11.07
N GLN A 193 22.67 3.85 -10.38
CA GLN A 193 22.85 2.52 -10.96
C GLN A 193 21.53 1.76 -11.04
N LEU A 194 20.66 1.89 -10.04
CA LEU A 194 19.41 1.15 -9.95
C LEU A 194 18.24 2.06 -9.58
N PHE A 195 17.21 2.11 -10.42
CA PHE A 195 15.92 2.67 -10.04
C PHE A 195 15.12 1.66 -9.24
N VAL A 196 14.51 2.11 -8.13
CA VAL A 196 13.65 1.27 -7.30
C VAL A 196 12.28 1.91 -7.17
N ALA A 197 11.22 1.17 -7.48
CA ALA A 197 9.85 1.64 -7.29
C ALA A 197 8.95 0.57 -6.66
N GLY A 198 8.02 0.99 -5.80
CA GLY A 198 7.00 0.14 -5.18
C GLY A 198 5.57 0.45 -5.65
N LEU A 199 4.60 -0.27 -5.07
CA LEU A 199 3.16 -0.10 -5.33
C LEU A 199 2.37 -0.10 -4.02
N GLY A 200 1.97 1.07 -3.56
CA GLY A 200 1.19 1.26 -2.34
C GLY A 200 1.12 2.72 -1.90
N ASP A 201 2.22 3.44 -2.11
CA ASP A 201 2.51 4.76 -1.53
C ASP A 201 2.32 4.78 -0.01
N ILE A 202 2.84 3.77 0.67
CA ILE A 202 2.77 3.71 2.14
C ILE A 202 3.60 4.83 2.77
N MET A 203 3.26 5.18 4.02
CA MET A 203 3.94 6.25 4.76
C MET A 203 5.47 6.08 4.81
N LEU A 204 5.95 4.83 4.92
CA LEU A 204 7.38 4.51 4.98
C LEU A 204 8.14 4.99 3.73
N CYS A 205 7.49 5.09 2.56
CA CYS A 205 8.15 5.54 1.33
C CYS A 205 8.82 6.91 1.46
N ARG A 206 8.32 7.79 2.35
CA ARG A 206 8.90 9.12 2.59
C ARG A 206 10.19 9.06 3.39
N TYR A 207 10.40 7.97 4.11
CA TYR A 207 11.44 7.84 5.13
C TYR A 207 12.54 6.86 4.76
N THR A 208 12.48 6.17 3.62
CA THR A 208 13.62 5.39 3.13
C THR A 208 14.77 6.32 2.70
N CYS A 209 15.99 5.79 2.56
CA CYS A 209 17.14 6.55 2.06
C CYS A 209 17.81 5.85 0.87
N PRO A 210 17.63 6.34 -0.37
CA PRO A 210 16.80 7.48 -0.76
C PRO A 210 15.29 7.24 -0.56
N SER A 211 14.48 8.30 -0.58
CA SER A 211 13.01 8.20 -0.45
C SER A 211 12.41 7.42 -1.63
N LEU A 212 11.47 6.52 -1.37
CA LEU A 212 10.98 5.51 -2.31
C LEU A 212 9.89 6.04 -3.24
N THR A 213 10.14 5.99 -4.54
CA THR A 213 9.14 6.18 -5.60
C THR A 213 8.09 5.07 -5.51
N SER A 214 6.81 5.44 -5.50
CA SER A 214 5.73 4.46 -5.41
C SER A 214 4.46 4.94 -6.12
N ALA A 215 3.66 3.99 -6.61
CA ALA A 215 2.35 4.29 -7.17
C ALA A 215 1.24 4.15 -6.11
N THR A 216 0.30 5.10 -6.08
CA THR A 216 -0.80 5.10 -5.09
C THR A 216 -1.81 3.98 -5.35
N ARG A 217 -2.42 3.45 -4.29
CA ARG A 217 -3.62 2.59 -4.39
C ARG A 217 -4.95 3.33 -4.26
N SER A 218 -4.90 4.64 -4.05
CA SER A 218 -6.05 5.55 -4.06
C SER A 218 -7.20 5.14 -3.13
N TYR A 219 -6.91 4.50 -1.99
CA TYR A 219 -7.92 3.99 -1.04
C TYR A 219 -8.90 5.06 -0.54
N TYR A 220 -8.40 6.26 -0.25
CA TYR A 220 -9.24 7.38 0.15
C TYR A 220 -10.25 7.76 -0.96
N GLU A 221 -9.77 7.83 -2.21
CA GLU A 221 -10.65 8.09 -3.35
C GLU A 221 -11.59 6.91 -3.63
N ALA A 222 -11.17 5.67 -3.39
CA ALA A 222 -12.04 4.50 -3.45
C ALA A 222 -13.21 4.60 -2.45
N GLY A 223 -12.91 5.02 -1.22
CA GLY A 223 -13.91 5.33 -0.21
C GLY A 223 -14.94 6.36 -0.67
N LYS A 224 -14.47 7.45 -1.29
CA LYS A 224 -15.35 8.47 -1.88
C LYS A 224 -16.23 7.88 -3.00
N GLN A 225 -15.65 7.07 -3.87
CA GLN A 225 -16.36 6.46 -5.00
C GLN A 225 -17.44 5.46 -4.58
N VAL A 226 -17.27 4.78 -3.43
CA VAL A 226 -18.34 3.94 -2.87
C VAL A 226 -19.62 4.73 -2.60
N PHE A 227 -19.52 5.98 -2.16
CA PHE A 227 -20.69 6.83 -1.98
C PHE A 227 -21.39 7.11 -3.32
N ASP A 228 -20.63 7.42 -4.37
CA ASP A 228 -21.17 7.69 -5.71
C ASP A 228 -21.81 6.45 -6.33
N ILE A 229 -21.21 5.27 -6.14
CA ILE A 229 -21.80 3.97 -6.51
C ILE A 229 -23.15 3.79 -5.82
N TRP A 230 -23.18 3.90 -4.49
CA TRP A 230 -24.41 3.74 -3.69
C TRP A 230 -25.51 4.70 -4.15
N ARG A 231 -25.16 5.97 -4.33
CA ARG A 231 -26.09 7.01 -4.79
C ARG A 231 -26.66 6.68 -6.16
N THR A 232 -25.81 6.24 -7.08
CA THR A 232 -26.22 5.90 -8.46
C THR A 232 -27.13 4.69 -8.46
N LEU A 233 -26.82 3.64 -7.69
CA LEU A 233 -27.68 2.46 -7.56
C LEU A 233 -29.06 2.80 -6.97
N ASN A 234 -29.13 3.70 -6.00
CA ASN A 234 -30.41 4.14 -5.42
C ASN A 234 -31.25 4.97 -6.40
N GLN A 235 -30.60 5.73 -7.29
CA GLN A 235 -31.27 6.54 -8.30
C GLN A 235 -31.70 5.72 -9.52
N ASN A 236 -31.10 4.54 -9.73
CA ASN A 236 -31.31 3.71 -10.91
C ASN A 236 -31.62 2.26 -10.50
N PRO A 237 -32.87 1.93 -10.14
CA PRO A 237 -33.22 0.61 -9.60
C PRO A 237 -32.97 -0.56 -10.55
N ASN A 238 -32.95 -0.30 -11.87
CA ASN A 238 -32.67 -1.29 -12.92
C ASN A 238 -31.18 -1.57 -13.14
N VAL A 239 -30.28 -0.84 -12.46
CA VAL A 239 -28.85 -1.11 -12.50
C VAL A 239 -28.55 -2.15 -11.41
N GLU A 240 -28.03 -3.30 -11.83
CA GLU A 240 -27.73 -4.41 -10.93
C GLU A 240 -26.46 -4.14 -10.11
N SER A 241 -25.37 -3.77 -10.79
CA SER A 241 -24.10 -3.44 -10.15
C SER A 241 -23.32 -2.36 -10.88
N ILE A 242 -22.41 -1.71 -10.15
CA ILE A 242 -21.46 -0.74 -10.69
C ILE A 242 -20.07 -1.09 -10.16
N VAL A 243 -19.11 -1.20 -11.08
CA VAL A 243 -17.71 -1.43 -10.76
C VAL A 243 -16.88 -0.27 -11.27
N THR A 244 -16.16 0.42 -10.37
CA THR A 244 -15.31 1.55 -10.74
C THR A 244 -13.84 1.20 -10.55
N THR A 245 -13.00 1.47 -11.54
CA THR A 245 -11.55 1.27 -11.43
C THR A 245 -10.86 2.56 -11.01
N MET A 246 -10.16 2.52 -9.88
CA MET A 246 -9.42 3.64 -9.34
C MET A 246 -8.10 3.83 -10.08
N ARG A 247 -7.88 5.06 -10.57
CA ARG A 247 -6.61 5.47 -11.17
C ARG A 247 -5.53 5.59 -10.09
N SER A 248 -4.35 5.05 -10.38
CA SER A 248 -3.13 5.25 -9.59
C SER A 248 -2.36 6.49 -10.06
N THR A 249 -1.61 7.10 -9.16
CA THR A 249 -0.64 8.15 -9.49
C THR A 249 0.75 7.69 -9.03
N ILE A 250 1.75 7.78 -9.90
CA ILE A 250 3.15 7.57 -9.53
C ILE A 250 3.62 8.80 -8.75
N LYS A 251 4.27 8.58 -7.60
CA LYS A 251 4.90 9.62 -6.79
C LYS A 251 6.43 9.48 -6.92
N PRO A 252 7.07 10.19 -7.85
CA PRO A 252 8.53 10.20 -7.96
C PRO A 252 9.19 10.72 -6.68
N ARG A 253 10.23 10.02 -6.24
CA ARG A 253 11.04 10.33 -5.07
C ARG A 253 12.52 10.03 -5.36
N GLY A 254 13.36 10.09 -4.34
CA GLY A 254 14.81 9.97 -4.48
C GLY A 254 15.26 8.65 -5.14
N SER A 255 14.53 7.55 -4.97
CA SER A 255 14.88 6.25 -5.54
C SER A 255 14.77 6.18 -7.06
N THR A 256 14.24 7.22 -7.70
CA THR A 256 14.24 7.44 -9.15
C THR A 256 14.64 8.89 -9.49
N ALA A 257 15.50 9.48 -8.66
CA ALA A 257 16.06 10.83 -8.83
C ALA A 257 15.02 11.96 -8.90
N TYR A 258 13.81 11.77 -8.33
CA TYR A 258 12.69 12.71 -8.40
C TYR A 258 12.28 13.08 -9.83
N LEU A 259 12.61 12.24 -10.82
CA LEU A 259 12.33 12.53 -12.22
C LEU A 259 10.82 12.53 -12.49
N PRO A 260 10.30 13.46 -13.31
CA PRO A 260 8.86 13.61 -13.51
C PRO A 260 8.26 12.44 -14.29
N VAL A 261 6.97 12.20 -14.05
CA VAL A 261 6.16 11.31 -14.90
C VAL A 261 5.86 12.05 -16.19
N VAL A 262 6.24 11.48 -17.33
CA VAL A 262 5.92 12.04 -18.65
C VAL A 262 4.56 11.47 -19.06
N GLU A 263 3.54 12.33 -19.17
CA GLU A 263 2.22 11.92 -19.61
C GLU A 263 2.22 11.60 -21.12
N GLN A 264 1.65 10.45 -21.49
CA GLN A 264 1.30 10.15 -22.87
C GLN A 264 -0.21 10.07 -23.04
N HIS A 265 -0.69 10.52 -24.20
CA HIS A 265 -1.99 10.13 -24.73
C HIS A 265 -1.81 8.82 -25.50
N ASP A 266 -2.10 7.68 -24.87
CA ASP A 266 -2.15 6.40 -25.58
C ASP A 266 -3.44 6.33 -26.43
N GLU A 267 -3.33 5.88 -27.70
CA GLU A 267 -4.49 5.38 -28.45
C GLU A 267 -4.98 4.05 -27.84
N PRO A 268 -6.30 3.84 -27.70
CA PRO A 268 -6.83 2.69 -26.97
C PRO A 268 -6.58 1.38 -27.71
N GLY A 269 -5.58 0.62 -27.22
CA GLY A 269 -5.38 -0.78 -27.61
C GLY A 269 -6.44 -1.68 -27.02
N GLN A 270 -7.18 -2.38 -27.88
CA GLN A 270 -8.05 -3.50 -27.50
C GLN A 270 -7.20 -4.65 -26.99
N ASN A 271 -7.51 -5.17 -25.79
CA ASN A 271 -7.12 -6.53 -25.41
C ASN A 271 -8.14 -7.07 -24.39
N ASP A 272 -8.83 -8.13 -24.81
CA ASP A 272 -9.62 -9.03 -24.00
C ASP A 272 -8.70 -9.88 -23.10
N PHE A 273 -9.22 -10.33 -21.96
CA PHE A 273 -9.14 -11.71 -21.43
C PHE A 273 -9.42 -11.76 -19.92
N SER A 274 -10.28 -12.71 -19.57
CA SER A 274 -10.69 -13.10 -18.22
C SER A 274 -9.77 -14.16 -17.63
N SER A 275 -9.58 -14.14 -16.30
CA SER A 275 -9.36 -15.37 -15.53
C SER A 275 -9.69 -15.18 -14.04
N ASP A 276 -10.49 -16.11 -13.55
CA ASP A 276 -10.83 -16.32 -12.15
C ASP A 276 -9.72 -17.12 -11.44
N PHE A 277 -9.47 -16.85 -10.14
CA PHE A 277 -9.30 -17.83 -9.03
C PHE A 277 -8.53 -17.27 -7.80
N ASP A 278 -8.66 -17.97 -6.66
CA ASP A 278 -8.21 -17.69 -5.28
C ASP A 278 -6.73 -17.97 -5.01
N GLY A 279 -5.95 -17.18 -4.27
CA GLY A 279 -6.19 -16.37 -3.09
C GLY A 279 -5.67 -17.08 -1.82
N PHE A 280 -4.45 -16.79 -1.33
CA PHE A 280 -4.10 -16.95 0.10
C PHE A 280 -2.78 -16.26 0.53
N VAL A 281 -2.61 -16.28 1.85
CA VAL A 281 -1.84 -15.52 2.88
C VAL A 281 -0.33 -15.36 2.68
N PRO A 282 0.30 -14.30 3.24
CA PRO A 282 1.74 -14.13 3.19
C PRO A 282 2.44 -15.07 4.19
N SER A 283 3.46 -15.79 3.71
CA SER A 283 4.55 -16.28 4.54
C SER A 283 5.83 -15.44 4.35
N VAL A 284 6.72 -15.58 5.35
CA VAL A 284 8.18 -15.34 5.38
C VAL A 284 8.64 -13.94 5.84
N THR A 285 9.12 -13.81 7.10
CA THR A 285 10.50 -13.75 7.70
C THR A 285 11.42 -12.57 7.27
N ASN A 286 12.53 -12.31 7.99
CA ASN A 286 12.61 -11.52 9.23
C ASN A 286 12.90 -10.02 8.96
N GLY A 287 13.36 -9.65 7.76
CA GLY A 287 13.73 -8.26 7.42
C GLY A 287 12.59 -7.44 6.81
N ILE A 288 11.77 -8.05 5.94
CA ILE A 288 10.53 -7.41 5.44
C ILE A 288 9.53 -7.24 6.60
N ASP A 289 9.51 -8.17 7.55
CA ASP A 289 8.66 -8.06 8.73
C ASP A 289 9.07 -6.92 9.65
N ALA A 290 10.37 -6.67 9.80
CA ALA A 290 10.88 -5.48 10.49
C ALA A 290 10.38 -4.19 9.82
N ILE A 291 10.45 -4.09 8.49
CA ILE A 291 9.95 -2.97 7.71
C ILE A 291 8.42 -2.82 7.85
N ARG A 292 7.67 -3.92 7.86
CA ARG A 292 6.22 -3.93 8.13
C ARG A 292 5.89 -3.43 9.53
N ALA A 293 6.64 -3.89 10.54
CA ALA A 293 6.46 -3.46 11.92
C ALA A 293 6.69 -1.95 12.08
N ILE A 294 7.75 -1.41 11.48
CA ILE A 294 8.02 0.04 11.43
C ILE A 294 6.86 0.78 10.76
N HIS A 295 6.36 0.30 9.61
CA HIS A 295 5.23 0.94 8.94
C HIS A 295 3.96 0.93 9.82
N CYS A 296 3.62 -0.20 10.43
CA CYS A 296 2.48 -0.31 11.33
C CYS A 296 2.62 0.61 12.55
N CYS A 297 3.84 0.80 13.05
CA CYS A 297 4.15 1.74 14.12
C CYS A 297 3.94 3.18 13.66
N LEU A 298 4.59 3.60 12.56
CA LEU A 298 4.48 4.94 11.98
C LEU A 298 3.03 5.32 11.64
N ALA A 299 2.24 4.38 11.10
CA ALA A 299 0.85 4.61 10.73
C ALA A 299 -0.07 4.94 11.92
N GLN A 300 0.38 4.71 13.16
CA GLN A 300 -0.36 4.98 14.39
C GLN A 300 0.21 6.15 15.19
N CYS A 301 1.26 6.80 14.70
CA CYS A 301 1.96 7.89 15.36
C CYS A 301 1.26 9.23 15.10
N ASP A 302 1.12 10.04 16.14
CA ASP A 302 0.82 11.47 16.00
C ASP A 302 2.12 12.31 15.88
N SER A 303 1.99 13.63 15.76
CA SER A 303 3.15 14.53 15.63
C SER A 303 4.13 14.42 16.80
N LEU A 304 3.62 14.23 18.02
CA LEU A 304 4.45 14.09 19.21
C LEU A 304 5.20 12.75 19.19
N ASP A 305 4.55 11.66 18.78
CA ASP A 305 5.20 10.36 18.59
C ASP A 305 6.34 10.45 17.57
N MET A 306 6.14 11.18 16.46
CA MET A 306 7.18 11.38 15.44
C MET A 306 8.42 12.14 15.98
N LEU A 307 8.20 13.14 16.83
CA LEU A 307 9.27 13.87 17.51
C LEU A 307 10.02 12.97 18.52
N ILE A 308 9.30 12.15 19.27
CA ILE A 308 9.89 11.18 20.21
C ILE A 308 10.76 10.17 19.44
N ILE A 309 10.26 9.59 18.34
CA ILE A 309 11.03 8.67 17.49
C ILE A 309 12.33 9.34 17.03
N THR A 310 12.25 10.60 16.59
CA THR A 310 13.43 11.36 16.14
C THR A 310 14.49 11.47 17.24
N GLY A 311 14.12 11.85 18.46
CA GLY A 311 15.11 11.96 19.55
C GLY A 311 15.61 10.59 20.03
N VAL A 312 14.79 9.53 20.00
CA VAL A 312 15.25 8.15 20.25
C VAL A 312 16.32 7.75 19.24
N MET A 313 16.12 8.04 17.95
CA MET A 313 17.12 7.79 16.90
C MET A 313 18.41 8.58 17.10
N LYS A 314 18.37 9.73 17.80
CA LYS A 314 19.57 10.52 18.20
C LYS A 314 20.24 10.04 19.48
N ASN A 315 19.69 9.03 20.17
CA ASN A 315 20.07 8.63 21.53
C ASN A 315 19.79 9.68 22.62
N ASP A 316 18.83 10.58 22.42
CA ASP A 316 18.43 11.54 23.47
C ASP A 316 17.85 10.80 24.68
N SER A 317 18.14 11.25 25.91
CA SER A 317 17.57 10.64 27.12
C SER A 317 16.07 10.93 27.26
N ASN A 318 15.36 10.19 28.10
CA ASN A 318 13.92 10.43 28.30
C ASN A 318 13.67 11.78 28.98
N GLU A 319 14.60 12.21 29.83
CA GLU A 319 14.59 13.51 30.51
C GLU A 319 14.78 14.63 29.48
N LYS A 320 15.76 14.48 28.57
CA LYS A 320 15.99 15.43 27.49
C LYS A 320 14.79 15.51 26.54
N LEU A 321 14.22 14.37 26.15
CA LEU A 321 12.99 14.33 25.35
C LEU A 321 11.82 15.04 26.02
N ALA A 322 11.67 14.90 27.34
CA ALA A 322 10.61 15.56 28.09
C ALA A 322 10.81 17.09 28.12
N GLU A 323 12.06 17.53 28.32
CA GLU A 323 12.45 18.94 28.30
C GLU A 323 12.26 19.57 26.90
N ASP A 324 12.87 18.98 25.87
CA ASP A 324 12.86 19.49 24.48
C ASP A 324 11.43 19.56 23.91
N LEU A 325 10.55 18.63 24.29
CA LEU A 325 9.17 18.57 23.80
C LEU A 325 8.16 19.23 24.75
N ALA A 326 8.62 19.85 25.85
CA ALA A 326 7.79 20.51 26.86
C ALA A 326 6.64 19.64 27.38
N VAL A 327 6.91 18.36 27.67
CA VAL A 327 5.93 17.39 28.22
C VAL A 327 6.42 16.76 29.50
N ALA A 328 5.50 16.27 30.33
CA ALA A 328 5.87 15.54 31.55
C ALA A 328 6.68 14.26 31.22
N PRO A 329 7.72 13.90 32.01
CA PRO A 329 8.49 12.67 31.80
C PRO A 329 7.64 11.38 31.76
N GLY A 330 6.53 11.36 32.51
CA GLY A 330 5.56 10.26 32.47
C GLY A 330 4.91 10.08 31.09
N THR A 331 4.68 11.16 30.34
CA THR A 331 4.12 11.13 28.98
C THR A 331 5.09 10.47 28.01
N ILE A 332 6.39 10.80 28.09
CA ILE A 332 7.44 10.17 27.27
C ILE A 332 7.47 8.66 27.52
N ASN A 333 7.52 8.24 28.79
CA ASN A 333 7.57 6.83 29.14
C ASN A 333 6.33 6.05 28.68
N TYR A 334 5.15 6.66 28.77
CA TYR A 334 3.90 6.07 28.28
C TYR A 334 3.92 5.88 26.75
N ARG A 335 4.31 6.92 26.01
CA ARG A 335 4.37 6.88 24.53
C ARG A 335 5.44 5.89 24.05
N LEU A 336 6.62 5.88 24.66
CA LEU A 336 7.67 4.90 24.33
C LEU A 336 7.21 3.45 24.52
N LYS A 337 6.50 3.13 25.62
CA LYS A 337 5.93 1.79 25.81
C LYS A 337 4.96 1.40 24.69
N LYS A 338 4.12 2.34 24.25
CA LYS A 338 3.20 2.13 23.11
C LYS A 338 3.98 1.91 21.80
N LEU A 339 4.99 2.73 21.53
CA LEU A 339 5.85 2.62 20.35
C LEU A 339 6.59 1.28 20.29
N TYR A 340 7.16 0.84 21.41
CA TYR A 340 7.87 -0.44 21.49
C TYR A 340 6.93 -1.62 21.23
N LYS A 341 5.75 -1.61 21.87
CA LYS A 341 4.71 -2.62 21.62
C LYS A 341 4.29 -2.66 20.15
N ASN A 342 4.09 -1.50 19.53
CA ASN A 342 3.67 -1.39 18.14
C ASN A 342 4.75 -1.85 17.15
N ALA A 343 6.02 -1.64 17.47
CA ALA A 343 7.16 -2.11 16.68
C ALA A 343 7.60 -3.54 17.00
N GLY A 344 7.01 -4.19 18.02
CA GLY A 344 7.37 -5.55 18.43
C GLY A 344 8.73 -5.67 19.13
N VAL A 345 9.21 -4.60 19.77
CA VAL A 345 10.51 -4.56 20.48
C VAL A 345 10.30 -4.32 21.96
N SER A 346 11.33 -4.60 22.78
CA SER A 346 11.26 -4.49 24.24
C SER A 346 12.07 -3.34 24.82
N THR A 347 13.10 -2.88 24.10
CA THR A 347 14.03 -1.85 24.62
C THR A 347 14.15 -0.63 23.72
N LYS A 348 14.59 0.48 24.30
CA LYS A 348 14.91 1.72 23.57
C LYS A 348 16.01 1.52 22.54
N SER A 349 17.03 0.71 22.88
CA SER A 349 18.13 0.39 21.96
C SER A 349 17.62 -0.40 20.77
N GLU A 350 16.87 -1.48 21.00
CA GLU A 350 16.26 -2.28 19.93
C GLU A 350 15.39 -1.42 19.01
N PHE A 351 14.56 -0.53 19.59
CA PHE A 351 13.73 0.38 18.82
C PHE A 351 14.58 1.35 17.97
N ALA A 352 15.61 1.95 18.57
CA ALA A 352 16.48 2.88 17.87
C ALA A 352 17.24 2.20 16.72
N ASP A 353 17.76 0.99 16.95
CA ASP A 353 18.51 0.23 15.96
C ASP A 353 17.60 -0.23 14.81
N LEU A 354 16.39 -0.71 15.13
CA LEU A 354 15.36 -1.06 14.15
C LEU A 354 15.03 0.14 13.24
N PHE A 355 14.78 1.32 13.82
CA PHE A 355 14.46 2.52 13.03
C PHE A 355 15.66 3.02 12.23
N ARG A 356 16.87 3.12 12.81
CA ARG A 356 18.06 3.58 12.09
C ARG A 356 18.40 2.74 10.87
N LEU A 357 18.11 1.44 10.91
CA LEU A 357 18.39 0.54 9.80
C LEU A 357 17.52 0.85 8.56
N HIS A 358 16.28 1.30 8.76
CA HIS A 358 15.26 1.37 7.71
C HIS A 358 14.66 2.77 7.48
N VAL A 359 14.89 3.72 8.38
CA VAL A 359 14.32 5.07 8.40
C VAL A 359 15.44 6.11 8.39
N SER A 360 15.36 7.05 7.45
CA SER A 360 16.20 8.23 7.33
C SER A 360 15.81 9.23 8.42
N ILE A 361 16.76 9.50 9.32
CA ILE A 361 16.60 10.51 10.35
C ILE A 361 16.40 11.91 9.75
N ASP A 362 17.10 12.22 8.64
CA ASP A 362 16.99 13.52 7.96
C ASP A 362 15.60 13.73 7.36
N ALA A 363 15.02 12.68 6.77
CA ALA A 363 13.66 12.73 6.23
C ALA A 363 12.63 12.93 7.35
N LEU A 364 12.81 12.21 8.47
CA LEU A 364 11.95 12.34 9.66
C LEU A 364 12.01 13.75 10.24
N MET A 365 13.22 14.32 10.37
CA MET A 365 13.44 15.66 10.88
C MET A 365 12.82 16.75 10.01
N LYS A 366 12.90 16.63 8.68
CA LYS A 366 12.25 17.57 7.76
C LYS A 366 10.74 17.60 7.97
N ASP A 367 10.10 16.43 8.10
CA ASP A 367 8.66 16.35 8.34
C ASP A 367 8.30 16.91 9.73
N SER A 368 9.09 16.60 10.76
CA SER A 368 8.93 17.17 12.11
C SER A 368 9.05 18.70 12.15
N SER A 369 9.99 19.29 11.42
CA SER A 369 10.11 20.75 11.36
C SER A 369 8.88 21.42 10.73
N SER A 370 8.28 20.80 9.72
CA SER A 370 7.06 21.30 9.08
C SER A 370 5.82 21.22 9.96
N LEU A 371 5.84 20.34 10.98
CA LEU A 371 4.76 20.21 11.96
C LEU A 371 4.84 21.27 13.07
N ILE A 372 6.05 21.74 13.40
CA ILE A 372 6.28 22.78 14.41
C ILE A 372 5.94 24.17 13.85
N ASP A 373 6.20 24.42 12.56
CA ASP A 373 5.90 25.70 11.92
C ASP A 373 4.39 25.92 11.63
N ASN A 374 3.56 24.88 11.74
CA ASN A 374 2.11 24.92 11.50
C ASN A 374 1.25 24.79 12.78
N SER A 375 1.88 24.77 13.96
CA SER A 375 1.24 24.80 15.28
C SER A 375 1.46 26.14 15.96
#